data_AF-A0A0S8IFB7-F1
#
_entry.id   AF-A0A0S8IFB7-F1
#
_cell.length_a   1.000
_cell.length_b   1.000
_cell.length_c   1.000
_cell.angle_alpha   90.00
_cell.angle_beta   90.00
_cell.angle_gamma   90.00
#
_symmetry.space_group_name_H-M   'P 1'
#
loop_
_entity.id
_entity.type
_entity.pdbx_description
1 polymer ?
#
loop_
_entity_poly.entity_id
_entity_poly.type
_entity_poly.pdbx_seq_one_letter_code
_entity_poly.pdbx_strand_id
1 'polypeptide(L)'
;MALQIPTTQQLVDQCIAYLEQKLNQETPAADKAYNVVVAVMVSLAFTQLYKYGAKATLQNLALTATGQDLDAIGINYGVIRKPAEAAILTI
;
A
#
# COMPACT_ATOMS: atom_id res chain seq x y z
N MET A 1 3.94 2.46 -13.51
CA MET A 1 4.17 3.66 -12.68
C MET A 1 4.66 3.21 -11.31
N ALA A 2 5.81 3.69 -10.84
CA ALA A 2 6.33 3.32 -9.53
C ALA A 2 5.89 4.36 -8.49
N LEU A 3 5.00 3.97 -7.56
CA LEU A 3 4.69 4.79 -6.40
C LEU A 3 5.84 4.63 -5.39
N GLN A 4 6.45 5.73 -4.97
CA GLN A 4 7.44 5.72 -3.90
C GLN A 4 6.72 5.42 -2.58
N ILE A 5 6.88 4.19 -2.11
CA ILE A 5 6.37 3.74 -0.82
C ILE A 5 7.55 3.81 0.18
N PRO A 6 7.43 4.56 1.29
CA PRO A 6 8.44 4.57 2.34
C PRO A 6 8.68 3.16 2.86
N THR A 7 9.93 2.85 3.22
CA THR A 7 10.23 1.57 3.87
C THR A 7 9.66 1.58 5.29
N THR A 8 9.43 0.39 5.86
CA THR A 8 9.00 0.29 7.26
C THR A 8 9.98 1.00 8.19
N GLN A 9 11.29 0.91 7.94
CA GLN A 9 12.30 1.61 8.74
C GLN A 9 12.13 3.13 8.67
N GLN A 10 11.92 3.69 7.47
CA GLN A 10 11.67 5.12 7.31
C GLN A 10 10.42 5.58 8.06
N LEU A 11 9.37 4.77 8.09
CA LEU A 11 8.15 5.06 8.85
C LEU A 11 8.38 5.00 10.36
N VAL A 12 9.20 4.06 10.83
CA VAL A 12 9.59 3.95 12.24
C VAL A 12 10.35 5.21 12.66
N ASP A 13 11.36 5.61 11.89
CA ASP A 13 12.17 6.78 12.20
C ASP A 13 11.30 8.06 12.23
N GLN A 14 10.35 8.18 11.30
CA GLN A 14 9.38 9.29 11.28
C GLN A 14 8.45 9.28 12.51
N CYS A 15 7.96 8.10 12.92
CA CYS A 15 7.10 7.98 14.09
C CYS A 15 7.86 8.30 15.38
N ILE A 16 9.12 7.87 15.50
CA ILE A 16 9.98 8.20 16.64
C ILE A 16 10.19 9.71 16.70
N ALA A 17 10.61 10.34 15.60
CA ALA A 17 10.81 11.79 15.56
C ALA A 17 9.53 12.57 15.92
N TYR A 18 8.37 12.10 15.45
CA TYR A 18 7.08 12.70 15.80
C TYR A 18 6.76 12.56 17.29
N LEU A 19 6.97 11.39 17.88
CA LEU A 19 6.72 11.14 19.31
C LEU A 19 7.67 11.94 20.19
N GLU A 20 8.97 11.96 19.88
CA GLU A 20 9.97 12.74 20.61
C GLU A 20 9.67 14.24 20.57
N GLN A 21 9.28 14.76 19.41
CA GLN A 21 8.88 16.17 19.26
C GLN A 21 7.61 16.49 20.07
N LYS A 22 6.60 15.61 20.04
CA LYS A 22 5.31 15.85 20.72
C LYS A 22 5.40 15.72 22.24
N LEU A 23 6.24 14.81 22.73
CA LEU A 23 6.41 14.57 24.16
C LEU A 23 7.47 15.48 24.78
N ASN A 24 8.17 16.29 23.98
CA ASN A 24 9.28 17.15 24.40
C ASN A 24 10.29 16.39 25.28
N GLN A 25 10.56 15.15 24.89
CA GLN A 25 11.15 14.15 25.77
C GLN A 25 12.68 14.22 25.69
N GLU A 26 13.30 14.91 26.66
CA GLU A 26 14.76 14.96 26.84
C GLU A 26 15.29 13.85 27.78
N THR A 27 14.41 13.00 28.32
CA THR A 27 14.70 12.05 29.41
C THR A 27 15.32 10.69 28.97
N PRO A 28 15.85 9.88 29.93
CA PRO A 28 16.79 8.77 29.68
C PRO A 28 16.26 7.62 28.83
N ALA A 29 17.18 6.73 28.41
CA ALA A 29 16.97 5.64 27.47
C ALA A 29 15.76 4.69 27.73
N ALA A 30 15.29 4.56 28.97
CA ALA A 30 14.15 3.70 29.30
C ALA A 30 12.82 4.23 28.76
N ASP A 31 12.58 5.55 28.82
CA ASP A 31 11.39 6.18 28.26
C ASP A 31 11.38 6.10 26.73
N LYS A 32 12.58 6.14 26.12
CA LYS A 32 12.75 5.99 24.67
C LYS A 32 12.44 4.58 24.17
N ALA A 33 12.73 3.55 24.97
CA ALA A 33 12.45 2.16 24.60
C ALA A 33 10.95 1.91 24.38
N TYR A 34 10.10 2.51 25.21
CA TYR A 34 8.64 2.44 25.04
C TYR A 34 8.19 3.09 23.72
N ASN A 35 8.68 4.30 23.42
CA ASN A 35 8.35 5.01 22.19
C ASN A 35 8.80 4.25 20.94
N VAL A 36 9.95 3.58 20.99
CA VAL A 36 10.43 2.74 19.89
C VAL A 36 9.46 1.60 19.62
N VAL A 37 9.02 0.88 20.65
CA VAL A 37 8.06 -0.23 20.49
C VAL A 37 6.74 0.27 19.91
N VAL A 38 6.22 1.39 20.41
CA VAL A 38 5.00 2.02 19.89
C VAL A 38 5.18 2.44 18.43
N ALA A 39 6.31 3.09 18.11
CA ALA A 39 6.62 3.52 16.75
C ALA A 39 6.70 2.34 15.76
N VAL A 40 7.28 1.21 16.18
CA VAL A 40 7.32 -0.02 15.37
C VAL A 40 5.91 -0.55 15.10
N MET A 41 5.07 -0.65 16.13
CA MET A 41 3.70 -1.15 15.99
C MET A 41 2.87 -0.28 15.05
N VAL A 42 2.93 1.05 15.21
CA VAL A 42 2.21 2.00 14.36
C VAL A 42 2.73 1.96 12.92
N SER A 43 4.04 1.88 12.74
CA SER A 43 4.67 1.86 11.42
C SER A 43 4.31 0.61 10.62
N LEU A 44 4.12 -0.55 11.28
CA LEU A 44 3.63 -1.74 10.60
C LEU A 44 2.22 -1.54 10.03
N ALA A 45 1.32 -0.91 10.78
CA ALA A 45 -0.01 -0.56 10.32
C ALA A 45 0.05 0.43 9.15
N PHE A 46 0.89 1.47 9.26
CA PHE A 46 1.08 2.44 8.18
C PHE A 46 1.67 1.82 6.92
N THR A 47 2.65 0.93 7.02
CA THR A 47 3.19 0.20 5.86
C THR A 47 2.08 -0.54 5.12
N GLN A 48 1.17 -1.20 5.84
CA GLN A 48 0.07 -1.93 5.21
C GLN A 48 -0.93 -0.99 4.54
N LEU A 49 -1.23 0.16 5.15
CA LEU A 49 -2.08 1.19 4.56
C LEU A 49 -1.46 1.78 3.29
N TYR A 50 -0.16 2.11 3.31
CA TYR A 50 0.54 2.59 2.12
C TYR A 50 0.51 1.57 0.98
N LYS A 51 0.74 0.28 1.27
CA LYS A 51 0.64 -0.79 0.27
C LYS A 51 -0.76 -0.92 -0.31
N TYR A 52 -1.77 -0.86 0.55
CA TYR A 52 -3.16 -0.92 0.11
C TYR A 52 -3.53 0.29 -0.77
N GLY A 53 -3.25 1.51 -0.31
CA GLY A 53 -3.54 2.74 -1.05
C GLY A 53 -2.80 2.80 -2.39
N ALA A 54 -1.54 2.36 -2.42
CA ALA A 54 -0.78 2.28 -3.66
C ALA A 54 -1.41 1.28 -4.65
N LYS A 55 -1.81 0.11 -4.18
CA LYS A 55 -2.51 -0.89 -5.02
C LYS A 55 -3.84 -0.33 -5.54
N ALA A 56 -4.66 0.26 -4.68
CA ALA A 56 -5.95 0.83 -5.07
C ALA A 56 -5.80 1.95 -6.11
N THR A 57 -4.81 2.82 -5.94
CA THR A 57 -4.51 3.90 -6.90
C THR A 57 -4.14 3.33 -8.28
N LEU A 58 -3.33 2.27 -8.33
CA LEU A 58 -2.96 1.62 -9.59
C LEU A 58 -4.14 0.91 -10.25
N GLN A 59 -5.04 0.32 -9.48
CA GLN A 59 -6.21 -0.40 -10.02
C GLN A 59 -7.30 0.54 -10.56
N ASN A 60 -7.32 1.82 -10.17
CA ASN A 60 -8.27 2.79 -10.70
C ASN A 60 -7.90 3.33 -12.10
N LEU A 61 -6.67 3.12 -12.55
CA LEU A 61 -6.20 3.62 -13.84
C LEU A 61 -6.10 2.49 -14.86
N ALA A 62 -6.79 2.62 -16.00
CA ALA A 62 -6.86 1.60 -17.06
C ALA A 62 -5.48 1.06 -17.50
N LEU A 63 -4.45 1.91 -17.53
CA LEU A 63 -3.09 1.54 -17.93
C LEU A 63 -2.39 0.60 -16.93
N THR A 64 -2.77 0.67 -15.65
CA THR A 64 -2.13 -0.07 -14.56
C THR A 64 -3.06 -1.07 -13.88
N ALA A 65 -4.35 -1.02 -14.19
CA ALA A 65 -5.36 -1.94 -13.68
C ALA A 65 -5.19 -3.34 -14.29
N THR A 66 -5.54 -4.37 -13.53
CA THR A 66 -5.42 -5.76 -13.96
C THR A 66 -6.64 -6.57 -13.54
N GLY A 67 -6.88 -7.70 -14.21
CA GLY A 67 -7.95 -8.64 -13.82
C GLY A 67 -9.33 -8.00 -13.85
N GLN A 68 -10.07 -8.11 -12.75
CA GLN A 68 -11.46 -7.66 -12.62
C GLN A 68 -11.60 -6.14 -12.61
N ASP A 69 -10.62 -5.42 -12.04
CA ASP A 69 -10.66 -3.96 -11.97
C ASP A 69 -10.55 -3.35 -13.38
N LEU A 70 -9.71 -3.93 -14.24
CA LEU A 70 -9.63 -3.55 -15.65
C LEU A 70 -10.92 -3.88 -16.41
N ASP A 71 -11.55 -5.01 -16.12
CA ASP A 71 -12.83 -5.38 -16.75
C ASP A 71 -13.94 -4.41 -16.34
N ALA A 72 -13.98 -4.00 -15.06
CA ALA A 72 -14.92 -2.99 -14.57
C ALA A 72 -14.73 -1.63 -15.24
N ILE A 73 -13.47 -1.21 -15.43
CA ILE A 73 -13.16 0.00 -16.22
C ILE A 73 -13.62 -0.17 -17.67
N GLY A 74 -13.32 -1.30 -18.30
CA GLY A 74 -13.70 -1.60 -19.68
C GLY A 74 -15.21 -1.51 -19.91
N ILE A 75 -16.02 -2.04 -18.99
CA ILE A 75 -17.48 -1.97 -19.06
C ILE A 75 -17.98 -0.53 -19.14
N ASN A 76 -17.39 0.41 -18.40
CA ASN A 76 -17.76 1.83 -18.46
C ASN A 76 -17.49 2.47 -19.83
N TYR A 77 -16.59 1.89 -20.63
CA TYR A 77 -16.27 2.32 -21.99
C TYR A 77 -16.88 1.41 -23.07
N GLY A 78 -17.79 0.49 -22.71
CA GLY A 78 -18.40 -0.46 -23.64
C GLY A 78 -17.44 -1.54 -24.16
N VAL A 79 -16.30 -1.73 -23.51
CA VAL A 79 -15.29 -2.75 -23.85
C VAL A 79 -15.47 -3.96 -22.94
N ILE A 80 -15.77 -5.12 -23.53
CA ILE A 80 -16.01 -6.36 -22.78
C ILE A 80 -14.93 -7.39 -23.12
N ARG A 81 -14.40 -8.06 -22.10
CA ARG A 81 -13.43 -9.15 -22.30
C ARG A 81 -14.10 -10.31 -23.03
N LYS A 82 -13.52 -10.71 -24.17
CA LYS A 82 -13.97 -11.88 -24.93
C LYS A 82 -13.80 -13.15 -24.07
N PRO A 83 -14.83 -13.99 -23.91
CA PRO A 83 -14.68 -15.27 -23.22
C PRO A 83 -13.76 -16.20 -24.00
N ALA A 84 -13.04 -17.08 -23.30
CA ALA A 84 -12.24 -18.11 -23.95
C ALA A 84 -13.15 -19.10 -24.70
N GLU A 85 -12.80 -19.41 -25.95
CA GLU A 85 -13.48 -20.43 -26.74
C GLU A 85 -12.81 -21.80 -26.49
N ALA A 86 -13.63 -22.86 -26.40
CA ALA A 86 -13.13 -24.22 -26.28
C ALA A 86 -12.36 -24.62 -27.55
N ALA A 87 -11.27 -25.37 -27.39
CA ALA A 87 -10.52 -25.89 -28.51
C ALA A 87 -11.39 -26.86 -29.33
N ILE A 88 -11.59 -26.55 -30.61
CA ILE A 88 -12.30 -27.43 -31.55
C ILE A 88 -11.27 -28.41 -32.12
N LEU A 89 -11.34 -29.68 -31.72
CA LEU A 89 -10.55 -30.75 -32.33
C LEU A 89 -11.32 -31.29 -33.54
N THR A 90 -10.76 -31.17 -34.74
CA THR A 90 -11.26 -31.87 -35.93
C THR A 90 -10.50 -33.19 -36.04
N ILE A 91 -11.21 -34.33 -35.96
CA ILE A 91 -10.66 -35.69 -36.14
C ILE A 91 -10.79 -36.08 -37.61
#